data_AF-A0A9X0F7B8-F1
#
_entry.id   AF-A0A9X0F7B8-F1
#
_cell.length_a   1.000
_cell.length_b   1.000
_cell.length_c   1.000
_cell.angle_alpha   90.00
_cell.angle_beta   90.00
_cell.angle_gamma   90.00
#
_symmetry.space_group_name_H-M   'P 1'
#
loop_
_entity.id
_entity.type
_entity.pdbx_description
1 polymer ?
#
loop_
_entity_poly.entity_id
_entity_poly.type
_entity_poly.pdbx_seq_one_letter_code
_entity_poly.pdbx_strand_id
1 'polypeptide(L)'
;MTKFTSEDKMNAVIHYQDGSESIKDIAKSLGANHEMVRMWIKQFEYHHGIRAFEKGYTTYSAQYKLDVLNYMFENGTSPNETAVIFNISSPGLIRKWRIQLHQKGVDPLKSKKKGRQSMTKDNQKSIKKETNTTRKVSRSITS
;
A
#
# COMPACT_ATOMS: atom_id res chain seq x y z
N MET A 1 -6.70 -8.44 0.47
CA MET A 1 -8.09 -8.29 0.94
C MET A 1 -8.05 -7.57 2.29
N THR A 2 -8.76 -6.47 2.42
CA THR A 2 -8.98 -5.79 3.71
C THR A 2 -9.77 -6.74 4.60
N LYS A 3 -9.22 -7.10 5.76
CA LYS A 3 -9.85 -8.06 6.70
C LYS A 3 -11.14 -7.50 7.33
N PHE A 4 -11.31 -6.17 7.31
CA PHE A 4 -12.43 -5.46 7.93
C PHE A 4 -13.05 -4.49 6.93
N THR A 5 -14.37 -4.54 6.82
CA THR A 5 -15.20 -3.66 6.00
C THR A 5 -15.38 -2.29 6.65
N SER A 6 -15.96 -1.34 5.94
CA SER A 6 -16.29 -0.03 6.50
C SER A 6 -17.41 -0.13 7.56
N GLU A 7 -18.35 -1.05 7.38
CA GLU A 7 -19.38 -1.37 8.38
C GLU A 7 -18.78 -1.93 9.67
N ASP A 8 -17.83 -2.86 9.60
CA ASP A 8 -17.18 -3.42 10.80
C ASP A 8 -16.53 -2.32 11.67
N LYS A 9 -15.93 -1.33 11.00
CA LYS A 9 -15.30 -0.18 11.68
C LYS A 9 -16.33 0.76 12.28
N MET A 10 -17.43 0.98 11.57
CA MET A 10 -18.53 1.82 12.03
C MET A 10 -19.19 1.19 13.26
N ASN A 11 -19.45 -0.12 13.23
CA ASN A 11 -19.95 -0.86 14.37
C ASN A 11 -19.01 -0.71 15.57
N ALA A 12 -17.70 -0.87 15.37
CA ALA A 12 -16.72 -0.68 16.44
C ALA A 12 -16.80 0.71 17.10
N VAL A 13 -17.07 1.77 16.32
CA VAL A 13 -17.23 3.14 16.85
C VAL A 13 -18.57 3.30 17.57
N ILE A 14 -19.65 2.77 17.02
CA ILE A 14 -20.99 2.85 17.64
C ILE A 14 -20.98 2.18 19.01
N HIS A 15 -20.44 0.96 19.10
CA HIS A 15 -20.32 0.23 20.37
C HIS A 15 -19.44 0.97 21.39
N TYR A 16 -18.40 1.68 20.93
CA TYR A 16 -17.59 2.53 21.80
C TYR A 16 -18.35 3.78 22.28
N GLN A 17 -19.14 4.41 21.41
CA GLN A 17 -19.95 5.60 21.74
C GLN A 17 -21.12 5.29 22.67
N ASP A 18 -21.71 4.11 22.54
CA ASP A 18 -22.77 3.60 23.42
C ASP A 18 -22.26 3.34 24.85
N GLY A 19 -20.94 3.22 25.03
CA GLY A 19 -20.29 3.05 26.34
C GLY A 19 -20.53 1.69 26.98
N SER A 20 -21.16 0.75 26.26
CA SER A 20 -21.52 -0.58 26.74
C SER A 20 -20.34 -1.57 26.72
N GLU A 21 -19.33 -1.34 25.87
CA GLU A 21 -18.21 -2.26 25.70
C GLU A 21 -16.85 -1.54 25.71
N SER A 22 -15.83 -2.18 26.31
CA SER A 22 -14.48 -1.63 26.27
C SER A 22 -13.84 -1.87 24.90
N ILE A 23 -12.83 -1.07 24.54
CA ILE A 23 -12.07 -1.23 23.29
C ILE A 23 -11.52 -2.65 23.12
N LYS A 24 -11.17 -3.33 24.23
CA LYS A 24 -10.67 -4.70 24.20
C LYS A 24 -11.77 -5.69 23.84
N ASP A 25 -12.98 -5.48 24.34
CA ASP A 25 -14.13 -6.36 24.11
C ASP A 25 -14.63 -6.20 22.67
N ILE A 26 -14.72 -4.96 22.18
CA ILE A 26 -15.04 -4.64 20.78
C ILE A 26 -14.01 -5.30 19.84
N ALA A 27 -12.72 -5.18 20.15
CA ALA A 27 -11.67 -5.81 19.36
C ALA A 27 -11.78 -7.34 19.36
N LYS A 28 -12.12 -7.95 20.50
CA LYS A 28 -12.32 -9.39 20.63
C LYS A 28 -13.52 -9.87 19.83
N SER A 29 -14.65 -9.16 19.90
CA SER A 29 -15.87 -9.43 19.13
C SER A 29 -15.59 -9.45 17.62
N LEU A 30 -14.83 -8.47 17.14
CA LEU A 30 -14.46 -8.35 15.73
C LEU A 30 -13.26 -9.21 15.32
N GLY A 31 -12.56 -9.87 16.26
CA GLY A 31 -11.30 -10.55 15.97
C GLY A 31 -10.19 -9.61 15.45
N ALA A 32 -10.24 -8.34 15.87
CA ALA A 32 -9.30 -7.28 15.55
C ALA A 32 -8.28 -7.04 16.68
N ASN A 33 -7.21 -6.30 16.37
CA ASN A 33 -6.29 -5.83 17.41
C ASN A 33 -6.87 -4.55 18.05
N HIS A 34 -6.77 -4.43 19.38
CA HIS A 34 -7.24 -3.25 20.12
C HIS A 34 -6.62 -1.94 19.63
N GLU A 35 -5.38 -1.96 19.12
CA GLU A 35 -4.75 -0.76 18.55
C GLU A 35 -5.45 -0.31 17.27
N MET A 36 -5.97 -1.24 16.46
CA MET A 36 -6.72 -0.90 15.25
C MET A 36 -8.06 -0.24 15.61
N VAL A 37 -8.75 -0.76 16.61
CA VAL A 37 -10.02 -0.19 17.10
C VAL A 37 -9.81 1.23 17.64
N ARG A 38 -8.77 1.46 18.47
CA ARG A 38 -8.40 2.82 18.90
C ARG A 38 -8.17 3.76 17.73
N MET A 39 -7.53 3.26 16.67
CA MET A 39 -7.24 4.08 15.51
C MET A 39 -8.50 4.42 14.72
N TRP A 40 -9.48 3.53 14.65
CA TRP A 40 -10.77 3.80 14.00
C TRP A 40 -11.58 4.85 14.75
N ILE A 41 -11.61 4.77 16.09
CA ILE A 41 -12.25 5.77 16.95
C ILE A 41 -11.63 7.15 16.72
N LYS A 42 -10.30 7.27 16.79
CA LYS A 42 -9.61 8.55 16.54
C LYS A 42 -9.85 9.12 15.14
N GLN A 43 -9.90 8.25 14.12
CA GLN A 43 -10.21 8.68 12.76
C GLN A 43 -11.65 9.20 12.66
N PHE A 44 -12.60 8.54 13.32
CA PHE A 44 -13.98 8.99 13.36
C PHE A 44 -14.14 10.33 14.10
N GLU A 45 -13.48 10.48 15.25
CA GLU A 45 -13.48 11.74 16.03
C GLU A 45 -12.92 12.91 15.22
N TYR A 46 -11.85 12.69 14.45
CA TYR A 46 -11.19 13.74 13.69
C TYR A 46 -11.94 14.11 12.40
N HIS A 47 -12.44 13.12 11.65
CA HIS A 47 -13.14 13.34 10.38
C HIS A 47 -14.66 13.50 10.53
N HIS A 48 -15.17 13.44 11.76
CA HIS A 48 -16.59 13.61 12.13
C HIS A 48 -17.56 12.85 11.21
N GLY A 49 -17.29 11.58 10.91
CA GLY A 49 -18.27 10.74 10.22
C GLY A 49 -17.72 9.60 9.38
N ILE A 50 -18.64 8.97 8.64
CA ILE A 50 -18.42 7.74 7.87
C ILE A 50 -17.38 7.88 6.74
N ARG A 51 -17.06 9.12 6.34
CA ARG A 51 -15.97 9.44 5.39
C ARG A 51 -14.60 8.97 5.88
N ALA A 52 -14.42 8.77 7.19
CA ALA A 52 -13.25 8.09 7.76
C ALA A 52 -13.08 6.65 7.24
N PHE A 53 -14.18 5.99 6.87
CA PHE A 53 -14.21 4.58 6.51
C PHE A 53 -14.47 4.32 5.03
N GLU A 54 -14.80 5.33 4.21
CA GLU A 54 -15.06 5.20 2.77
C GLU A 54 -13.82 4.83 1.92
N LYS A 55 -12.67 4.53 2.52
CA LYS A 55 -11.44 4.24 1.77
C LYS A 55 -11.45 2.88 1.08
N GLY A 56 -11.46 2.93 -0.25
CA GLY A 56 -10.92 1.88 -1.12
C GLY A 56 -9.38 1.84 -1.16
N TYR A 57 -8.81 0.92 -1.93
CA TYR A 57 -7.35 0.84 -2.15
C TYR A 57 -6.82 2.12 -2.82
N THR A 58 -6.35 3.08 -2.05
CA THR A 58 -5.80 4.34 -2.58
C THR A 58 -4.34 4.18 -2.95
N THR A 59 -4.03 4.30 -4.25
CA THR A 59 -2.67 4.50 -4.73
C THR A 59 -2.23 5.94 -4.43
N TYR A 60 -1.28 6.10 -3.52
CA TYR A 60 -0.71 7.41 -3.21
C TYR A 60 0.30 7.83 -4.28
N SER A 61 0.08 8.98 -4.92
CA SER A 61 1.02 9.57 -5.87
C SER A 61 2.31 10.00 -5.17
N ALA A 62 3.39 10.17 -5.93
CA ALA A 62 4.67 10.64 -5.39
C ALA A 62 4.51 12.00 -4.69
N GLN A 63 3.79 12.91 -5.34
CA GLN A 63 3.55 14.26 -4.88
C GLN A 63 2.78 14.24 -3.56
N TYR A 64 1.70 13.47 -3.47
CA TYR A 64 0.92 13.36 -2.25
C TYR A 64 1.76 12.87 -1.07
N LYS A 65 2.64 11.87 -1.28
CA LYS A 65 3.53 11.39 -0.22
C LYS A 65 4.52 12.46 0.24
N LEU A 66 5.03 13.28 -0.68
CA LEU A 66 5.91 14.40 -0.34
C LEU A 66 5.17 15.45 0.46
N ASP A 67 3.96 15.83 0.03
CA ASP A 67 3.15 16.83 0.71
C ASP A 67 2.85 16.40 2.16
N VAL A 68 2.49 15.12 2.37
CA VAL A 68 2.28 14.53 3.70
C VAL A 68 3.55 14.61 4.56
N LEU A 69 4.71 14.30 3.99
CA LEU A 69 5.98 14.34 4.72
C LEU A 69 6.40 15.78 5.03
N ASN A 70 6.26 16.71 4.09
CA ASN A 70 6.56 18.13 4.29
C ASN A 70 5.69 18.70 5.40
N TYR A 71 4.37 18.45 5.36
CA TYR A 71 3.47 18.86 6.43
C TYR A 71 3.94 18.34 7.80
N MET A 72 4.35 17.07 7.87
CA MET A 72 4.84 16.47 9.11
C MET A 72 6.12 17.15 9.62
N PHE A 73 7.02 17.55 8.72
CA PHE A 73 8.26 18.25 9.08
C PHE A 73 8.00 19.72 9.48
N GLU A 74 7.12 20.41 8.78
CA GLU A 74 6.79 21.82 9.04
C GLU A 74 5.98 21.99 10.32
N ASN A 75 5.03 21.09 10.59
CA ASN A 75 4.15 21.17 11.75
C ASN A 75 4.64 20.34 12.95
N GLY A 76 5.73 19.57 12.79
CA GLY A 76 6.29 18.74 13.86
C GLY A 76 5.38 17.61 14.35
N THR A 77 4.40 17.18 13.55
CA THR A 77 3.40 16.19 13.95
C THR A 77 3.97 14.78 13.99
N SER A 78 3.44 13.92 14.86
CA SER A 78 3.82 12.50 14.88
C SER A 78 3.23 11.76 13.66
N PRO A 79 3.81 10.60 13.25
CA PRO A 79 3.25 9.78 12.18
C PRO A 79 1.80 9.33 12.46
N ASN A 80 1.41 9.23 13.73
CA ASN A 80 0.06 8.85 14.10
C ASN A 80 -0.91 10.01 13.88
N GLU A 81 -0.52 11.22 14.27
CA GLU A 81 -1.32 12.43 14.04
C GLU A 81 -1.42 12.75 12.56
N THR A 82 -0.29 12.73 11.82
CA THR A 82 -0.29 12.93 10.37
C THR A 82 -1.17 11.89 9.65
N ALA A 83 -1.17 10.64 10.11
CA ALA A 83 -2.05 9.62 9.55
C ALA A 83 -3.53 9.95 9.78
N VAL A 84 -3.88 10.49 10.95
CA VAL A 84 -5.24 10.96 11.19
C VAL A 84 -5.57 12.15 10.29
N ILE A 85 -4.72 13.18 10.23
CA ILE A 85 -4.94 14.41 9.43
C ILE A 85 -5.16 14.10 7.95
N PHE A 86 -4.26 13.31 7.35
CA PHE A 86 -4.34 12.94 5.93
C PHE A 86 -5.21 11.69 5.69
N ASN A 87 -5.90 11.23 6.73
CA ASN A 87 -6.76 10.04 6.71
C ASN A 87 -6.02 8.75 6.27
N ILE A 88 -4.71 8.65 6.44
CA ILE A 88 -3.90 7.50 6.00
C ILE A 88 -4.15 6.29 6.91
N SER A 89 -4.44 5.16 6.28
CA SER A 89 -4.86 3.91 6.96
C SER A 89 -3.81 3.26 7.85
N SER A 90 -2.55 3.69 7.79
CA SER A 90 -1.50 3.16 8.65
C SER A 90 -0.42 4.22 8.88
N PRO A 91 -0.16 4.62 10.14
CA PRO A 91 1.00 5.43 10.50
C PRO A 91 2.33 4.80 10.07
N GLY A 92 2.39 3.46 10.01
CA GLY A 92 3.55 2.72 9.53
C GLY A 92 3.88 3.02 8.05
N LEU A 93 2.89 3.43 7.25
CA LEU A 93 3.10 3.81 5.86
C LEU A 93 3.89 5.13 5.75
N ILE A 94 3.57 6.10 6.62
CA ILE A 94 4.27 7.38 6.70
C ILE A 94 5.71 7.17 7.16
N ARG A 95 5.93 6.30 8.16
CA ARG A 95 7.29 5.91 8.59
C ARG A 95 8.11 5.33 7.42
N LYS A 96 7.50 4.45 6.61
CA LYS A 96 8.14 3.90 5.41
C LYS A 96 8.49 4.98 4.39
N TRP A 97 7.59 5.92 4.11
CA TRP A 97 7.87 7.02 3.18
C TRP A 97 9.01 7.91 3.66
N ARG A 98 9.07 8.21 4.96
CA ARG A 98 10.17 8.97 5.57
C ARG A 98 11.52 8.27 5.38
N ILE A 99 11.57 6.97 5.65
CA ILE A 99 12.79 6.16 5.45
C ILE A 99 13.18 6.14 3.96
N GLN A 100 12.23 5.96 3.06
CA GLN A 100 12.48 5.96 1.61
C GLN A 100 13.04 7.30 1.12
N LEU A 101 12.50 8.41 1.61
CA LEU A 101 12.97 9.76 1.29
C LEU A 101 14.42 9.97 1.77
N HIS A 102 14.71 9.60 3.02
CA HIS A 102 16.05 9.74 3.60
C HIS A 102 17.10 8.85 2.92
N GLN A 103 16.75 7.60 2.58
CA GLN A 103 17.72 6.62 2.07
C GLN A 103 17.99 6.73 0.58
N LYS A 104 17.00 7.17 -0.22
CA LYS A 104 17.04 7.04 -1.68
C LYS A 104 16.52 8.30 -2.40
N GLY A 105 16.29 9.40 -1.69
CA GLY A 105 15.77 10.65 -2.24
C GLY A 105 14.30 10.53 -2.67
N VAL A 106 13.86 11.41 -3.56
CA VAL A 106 12.45 11.50 -4.02
C VAL A 106 12.07 10.37 -5.02
N ASP A 107 13.06 9.77 -5.67
CA ASP A 107 12.87 8.80 -6.75
C ASP A 107 12.05 7.53 -6.38
N PRO A 108 12.18 6.93 -5.18
CA PRO A 108 11.37 5.78 -4.75
C PRO A 108 9.94 6.13 -4.32
N LEU A 109 9.66 7.41 -4.03
CA LEU A 109 8.29 7.86 -3.72
C LEU A 109 7.45 7.90 -5.00
N LYS A 110 8.09 8.15 -6.15
CA LYS A 110 7.48 7.95 -7.46
C LYS A 110 7.15 6.48 -7.60
N SER A 111 5.85 6.19 -7.64
CA SER A 111 5.37 4.87 -8.02
C SER A 111 5.99 4.56 -9.38
N LYS A 112 7.03 3.73 -9.42
CA LYS A 112 7.39 3.08 -10.67
C LYS A 112 6.11 2.35 -11.07
N LYS A 113 5.48 2.79 -12.16
CA LYS A 113 4.57 1.95 -12.92
C LYS A 113 5.43 0.77 -13.39
N LYS A 114 5.71 -0.18 -12.49
CA LYS A 114 6.22 -1.48 -12.88
C LYS A 114 5.00 -2.15 -13.45
N GLY A 115 4.78 -1.88 -14.74
CA GLY A 115 3.79 -2.56 -15.54
C GLY A 115 3.90 -4.03 -15.19
N ARG A 116 2.77 -4.61 -14.80
CA ARG A 116 2.62 -6.05 -14.71
C ARG A 116 3.12 -6.60 -16.04
N GLN A 117 4.29 -7.24 -16.04
CA GLN A 117 4.63 -8.09 -17.18
C GLN A 117 3.54 -9.16 -17.16
N SER A 118 2.57 -9.01 -18.06
CA SER A 118 1.57 -10.03 -18.32
C SER A 118 2.35 -11.26 -18.75
N MET A 119 2.39 -12.28 -17.89
CA MET A 119 2.87 -13.59 -18.29
C MET A 119 1.87 -14.10 -19.33
N THR A 120 2.15 -13.86 -20.61
CA THR A 120 1.53 -14.62 -21.69
C THR A 120 1.88 -16.06 -21.43
N LYS A 121 0.87 -16.84 -21.03
CA LYS A 121 0.96 -18.28 -20.86
C LYS A 121 1.07 -18.88 -22.26
N ASP A 122 2.27 -18.85 -22.82
CA ASP A 122 2.55 -19.47 -24.10
C ASP A 122 2.65 -20.98 -23.88
N ASN A 123 1.62 -21.65 -24.36
CA ASN A 123 1.42 -23.08 -24.25
C ASN A 123 2.26 -23.75 -25.35
N GLN A 124 3.60 -23.77 -25.22
CA GLN A 124 4.47 -24.43 -26.19
C GLN A 124 4.97 -25.77 -25.69
N LYS A 125 4.08 -26.74 -25.94
CA LYS A 125 4.38 -28.14 -26.18
C LYS A 125 5.24 -28.24 -27.44
N SER A 126 6.54 -28.50 -27.31
CA SER A 126 7.28 -29.37 -28.26
C SER A 126 8.74 -29.52 -27.87
N ILE A 127 9.10 -30.79 -27.72
CA ILE A 127 10.41 -31.34 -27.44
C ILE A 127 11.21 -31.40 -28.75
N LYS A 128 12.49 -31.00 -28.66
CA LYS A 128 13.65 -31.31 -29.54
C LYS A 128 13.64 -30.77 -30.98
N LYS A 129 14.72 -30.03 -31.31
CA LYS A 129 15.74 -30.44 -32.32
C LYS A 129 16.96 -29.51 -32.34
N GLU A 130 18.05 -30.06 -31.78
CA GLU A 130 19.43 -30.12 -32.30
C GLU A 130 19.93 -29.07 -33.31
N THR A 131 20.74 -28.17 -32.76
CA THR A 131 22.05 -27.64 -33.21
C THR A 131 22.42 -27.53 -34.70
N ASN A 132 22.47 -26.26 -35.13
CA ASN A 132 23.67 -25.52 -35.57
C ASN A 132 24.40 -25.82 -36.91
N THR A 133 24.45 -24.73 -37.68
CA THR A 133 25.61 -24.18 -38.41
C THR A 133 25.75 -24.52 -39.89
N THR A 134 25.14 -23.66 -40.72
CA THR A 134 25.58 -23.39 -42.09
C THR A 134 26.55 -22.20 -42.05
N ARG A 135 27.86 -22.44 -42.15
CA ARG A 135 28.84 -21.38 -42.45
C ARG A 135 28.96 -21.22 -43.97
N LYS A 136 28.83 -19.96 -44.40
CA LYS A 136 28.93 -19.48 -45.77
C LYS A 136 30.24 -19.87 -46.46
N VAL A 137 30.09 -20.45 -47.66
CA VAL A 137 30.62 -20.02 -48.97
C VAL A 137 31.90 -19.16 -48.96
N SER A 138 32.96 -19.61 -49.66
CA SER A 138 33.46 -19.00 -50.92
C SER A 138 34.92 -19.36 -51.24
N ARG A 139 35.18 -19.54 -52.56
CA ARG A 139 36.46 -19.38 -53.33
C ARG A 139 37.39 -20.62 -53.39
N SER A 140 37.36 -21.41 -54.47
CA SER A 140 38.01 -21.28 -55.81
C SER A 140 39.48 -21.73 -55.80
N ILE A 141 39.79 -22.96 -56.26
CA ILE A 141 40.35 -23.41 -57.57
C ILE A 141 41.84 -23.06 -57.78
N THR A 142 42.53 -23.93 -58.53
CA THR A 142 43.90 -23.92 -59.09
C THR A 142 44.99 -24.43 -58.13
N SER A 143 45.89 -25.34 -58.50
CA SER A 143 46.31 -25.85 -59.83
C SER A 143 46.83 -27.28 -59.73
#